data_AF-A0A1V6EKR4-F1
#
_entry.id   AF-A0A1V6EKR4-F1
#
_cell.length_a   1.000
_cell.length_b   1.000
_cell.length_c   1.000
_cell.angle_alpha   90.00
_cell.angle_beta   90.00
_cell.angle_gamma   90.00
#
_symmetry.space_group_name_H-M   'P 1'
#
loop_
_entity.id
_entity.type
_entity.pdbx_description
1 polymer ?
#
loop_
_entity_poly.entity_id
_entity_poly.type
_entity_poly.pdbx_seq_one_letter_code
_entity_poly.pdbx_strand_id
1 'polypeptide(L)'
;MDRYSWIVIETTLVLWLVIGRVGYAATYSGGEGTPDNPWQIANVTDWTTLCSSSADWDNCFVLISDINFEGVPVKSVGNKSTFFTGKLDGRGHVLSNIRIVKVGGNDVGVFEFIGSSGNLCNIILENVFAKGWSCIGGLVGHNYGNIVSCAVTGVVVGSAFYAGGLAGYSSGDITSCCSTAEVTAEEDVGGLVGCNDGDITSSYTTSDVTGELHVGGLVGWNGNGTVKSCHATGAVKGGYPDYGGSTGGLIGVNEGLITLSYSTGAVTGDENVGGLVGLNHKYITSCYARGEVKGDRQVGGLTAYIHDGGTETCYATGRVRGNYYVGGFTSYMTPFSSVTSCYWDVNSSMRPSSYAGTGRTTDEMTYPYATNTYINWNFSDVWRADTDYSLNQGYPYLRSNLPAPVLLSITPLVRCVGATSDQTTFTILTKAAWTALTSDTWIILSPASGTGDSTLTVTYSANTDASLRQGTVTIMGVGTTPFSVALTIEQSEMPREGEDDEEGEPSSVHPGDLDGDWRMTMSECILYLSAWQQGGNPMSHAIRATYLWQNGEYYTYDEALTPPLCWTLKK
;
A
#
# COMPACT_ATOMS: atom_id res chain seq x y z
N MET A 1 -10.53 -68.97 -65.53
CA MET A 1 -9.89 -67.67 -65.85
C MET A 1 -10.14 -66.81 -64.63
N ASP A 2 -9.21 -66.82 -63.68
CA ASP A 2 -9.39 -66.13 -62.40
C ASP A 2 -8.17 -65.28 -62.05
N ARG A 3 -8.54 -64.16 -61.43
CA ARG A 3 -7.76 -62.98 -61.05
C ARG A 3 -6.74 -63.29 -59.96
N TYR A 4 -5.60 -62.57 -59.95
CA TYR A 4 -4.92 -62.23 -58.71
C TYR A 4 -4.42 -60.79 -58.72
N SER A 5 -4.61 -60.18 -57.55
CA SER A 5 -4.53 -58.76 -57.23
C SER A 5 -3.17 -58.35 -56.66
N TRP A 6 -2.99 -57.04 -56.65
CA TRP A 6 -1.83 -56.22 -56.30
C TRP A 6 -1.40 -56.25 -54.83
N ILE A 7 -0.11 -56.04 -54.58
CA ILE A 7 0.44 -55.44 -53.35
C ILE A 7 1.41 -54.32 -53.77
N VAL A 8 1.12 -53.11 -53.30
CA VAL A 8 1.99 -51.92 -53.37
C VAL A 8 2.67 -51.79 -52.01
N ILE A 9 3.99 -51.61 -51.99
CA ILE A 9 4.78 -51.34 -50.78
C ILE A 9 5.06 -49.83 -50.77
N GLU A 10 4.43 -49.09 -49.85
CA GLU A 10 4.82 -47.72 -49.52
C GLU A 10 5.97 -47.75 -48.50
N THR A 11 7.02 -46.96 -48.77
CA THR A 11 8.13 -46.71 -47.85
C THR A 11 7.94 -45.33 -47.23
N THR A 12 7.72 -45.26 -45.92
CA THR A 12 7.61 -44.01 -45.15
C THR A 12 8.99 -43.55 -44.71
N LEU A 13 9.44 -42.43 -45.28
CA LEU A 13 10.64 -41.70 -44.86
C LEU A 13 10.26 -40.77 -43.69
N VAL A 14 10.66 -41.08 -42.46
CA VAL A 14 10.46 -40.20 -41.30
C VAL A 14 11.60 -39.18 -41.27
N LEU A 15 11.31 -37.94 -41.67
CA LEU A 15 12.21 -36.80 -41.55
C LEU A 15 12.15 -36.28 -40.11
N TRP A 16 13.21 -36.50 -39.32
CA TRP A 16 13.37 -35.84 -38.02
C TRP A 16 13.77 -34.38 -38.27
N LEU A 17 12.81 -33.46 -38.17
CA LEU A 17 13.08 -32.03 -38.11
C LEU A 17 13.61 -31.74 -36.70
N VAL A 18 14.93 -31.72 -36.52
CA VAL A 18 15.55 -31.03 -35.38
C VAL A 18 15.32 -29.54 -35.61
N ILE A 19 14.22 -29.01 -35.11
CA ILE A 19 14.07 -27.56 -34.91
C ILE A 19 15.11 -27.22 -33.84
N GLY A 20 16.29 -26.77 -34.28
CA GLY A 20 17.20 -26.09 -33.39
C GLY A 20 16.40 -24.98 -32.71
N ARG A 21 16.30 -25.01 -31.39
CA ARG A 21 15.90 -23.85 -30.60
C ARG A 21 16.86 -22.73 -31.01
N VAL A 22 16.41 -21.87 -31.91
CA VAL A 22 16.95 -20.52 -31.97
C VAL A 22 16.63 -19.95 -30.60
N GLY A 23 17.63 -19.91 -29.72
CA GLY A 23 17.51 -19.17 -28.48
C GLY A 23 17.27 -17.72 -28.88
N TYR A 24 16.00 -17.30 -28.88
CA TYR A 24 15.70 -15.88 -28.90
C TYR A 24 16.40 -15.30 -27.68
N ALA A 25 17.25 -14.30 -27.89
CA ALA A 25 17.69 -13.46 -26.78
C ALA A 25 16.42 -12.93 -26.11
N ALA A 26 16.28 -13.12 -24.80
CA ALA A 26 15.11 -12.66 -24.09
C ALA A 26 15.02 -11.13 -24.24
N THR A 27 13.86 -10.63 -24.71
CA THR A 27 13.61 -9.20 -24.93
C THR A 27 13.72 -8.39 -23.64
N TYR A 28 13.37 -9.03 -22.53
CA TYR A 28 13.45 -8.56 -21.16
C TYR A 28 14.22 -9.59 -20.31
N SER A 29 14.46 -9.31 -19.03
CA SER A 29 15.15 -10.23 -18.12
C SER A 29 14.47 -11.60 -17.91
N GLY A 30 13.23 -11.76 -18.35
CA GLY A 30 12.50 -13.03 -18.36
C GLY A 30 11.04 -12.84 -18.77
N GLY A 31 10.29 -13.93 -18.90
CA GLY A 31 8.86 -13.91 -19.24
C GLY A 31 8.55 -14.11 -20.72
N GLU A 32 7.25 -14.02 -21.06
CA GLU A 32 6.71 -14.05 -22.43
C GLU A 32 5.61 -13.00 -22.66
N GLY A 33 5.34 -12.14 -21.67
CA GLY A 33 4.35 -11.06 -21.76
C GLY A 33 2.90 -11.49 -21.56
N THR A 34 2.65 -12.76 -21.24
CA THR A 34 1.31 -13.29 -20.97
C THR A 34 0.93 -13.10 -19.51
N PRO A 35 -0.37 -13.17 -19.13
CA PRO A 35 -0.78 -13.11 -17.73
C PRO A 35 -0.12 -14.15 -16.82
N ASP A 36 0.11 -15.38 -17.32
CA ASP A 36 0.72 -16.48 -16.56
C ASP A 36 2.25 -16.42 -16.55
N ASN A 37 2.84 -15.73 -17.53
CA ASN A 37 4.28 -15.59 -17.69
C ASN A 37 4.65 -14.14 -18.11
N PRO A 38 4.46 -13.15 -17.21
CA PRO A 38 4.65 -11.75 -17.53
C PRO A 38 6.11 -11.42 -17.82
N TRP A 39 6.36 -10.43 -18.66
CA TRP A 39 7.70 -9.88 -18.87
C TRP A 39 8.28 -9.36 -17.55
N GLN A 40 9.52 -9.72 -17.26
CA GLN A 40 10.21 -9.36 -16.03
C GLN A 40 11.12 -8.17 -16.26
N ILE A 41 10.90 -7.09 -15.51
CA ILE A 41 11.71 -5.88 -15.55
C ILE A 41 12.60 -5.87 -14.30
N ALA A 42 13.91 -6.04 -14.51
CA ALA A 42 14.91 -6.13 -13.45
C ALA A 42 15.87 -4.93 -13.42
N ASN A 43 15.91 -4.13 -14.47
CA ASN A 43 16.91 -3.08 -14.58
C ASN A 43 16.48 -1.98 -15.56
N VAL A 44 17.28 -0.93 -15.61
CA VAL A 44 17.09 0.23 -16.48
C VAL A 44 17.02 -0.16 -17.97
N THR A 45 17.75 -1.19 -18.40
CA THR A 45 17.73 -1.65 -19.79
C THR A 45 16.38 -2.25 -20.14
N ASP A 46 15.82 -3.13 -19.30
CA ASP A 46 14.48 -3.69 -19.49
C ASP A 46 13.41 -2.58 -19.56
N TRP A 47 13.51 -1.61 -18.66
CA TRP A 47 12.60 -0.46 -18.65
C TRP A 47 12.71 0.36 -19.95
N THR A 48 13.94 0.59 -20.43
CA THR A 48 14.19 1.34 -21.67
C THR A 48 13.66 0.58 -22.90
N THR A 49 13.72 -0.75 -22.87
CA THR A 49 13.09 -1.62 -23.88
C THR A 49 11.58 -1.42 -23.88
N LEU A 50 10.91 -1.50 -22.71
CA LEU A 50 9.47 -1.23 -22.59
C LEU A 50 9.09 0.13 -23.18
N CYS A 51 9.88 1.17 -22.89
CA CYS A 51 9.62 2.51 -23.41
C CYS A 51 9.73 2.62 -24.94
N SER A 52 10.45 1.71 -25.59
CA SER A 52 10.73 1.75 -27.03
C SER A 52 9.92 0.72 -27.83
N SER A 53 9.24 -0.21 -27.17
CA SER A 53 8.52 -1.33 -27.79
C SER A 53 7.00 -1.14 -27.65
N SER A 54 6.41 -0.25 -28.43
CA SER A 54 4.95 -0.01 -28.39
C SER A 54 4.11 -1.23 -28.77
N ALA A 55 4.70 -2.23 -29.44
CA ALA A 55 4.07 -3.51 -29.72
C ALA A 55 3.88 -4.38 -28.47
N ASP A 56 4.53 -4.05 -27.35
CA ASP A 56 4.39 -4.78 -26.10
C ASP A 56 3.41 -4.10 -25.12
N TRP A 57 2.86 -2.94 -25.45
CA TRP A 57 2.09 -2.11 -24.51
C TRP A 57 0.70 -2.65 -24.15
N ASP A 58 0.29 -3.77 -24.73
CA ASP A 58 -0.89 -4.57 -24.35
C ASP A 58 -0.55 -5.85 -23.57
N ASN A 59 0.74 -6.10 -23.29
CA ASN A 59 1.23 -7.27 -22.56
C ASN A 59 1.23 -7.09 -21.03
N CYS A 60 1.55 -8.16 -20.30
CA CYS A 60 1.73 -8.18 -18.85
C CYS A 60 3.20 -8.08 -18.44
N PHE A 61 3.46 -7.24 -17.44
CA PHE A 61 4.79 -6.94 -16.90
C PHE A 61 4.80 -7.04 -15.38
N VAL A 62 5.94 -7.44 -14.83
CA VAL A 62 6.23 -7.43 -13.39
C VAL A 62 7.60 -6.81 -13.12
N LEU A 63 7.71 -6.00 -12.08
CA LEU A 63 9.02 -5.66 -11.52
C LEU A 63 9.53 -6.86 -10.69
N ILE A 64 10.82 -7.16 -10.81
CA ILE A 64 11.49 -8.20 -10.00
C ILE A 64 12.65 -7.66 -9.16
N SER A 65 12.90 -6.36 -9.24
CA SER A 65 13.87 -5.64 -8.42
C SER A 65 13.60 -4.15 -8.47
N ASP A 66 14.17 -3.42 -7.51
CA ASP A 66 14.18 -1.97 -7.53
C ASP A 66 15.08 -1.46 -8.67
N ILE A 67 14.72 -0.31 -9.23
CA ILE A 67 15.42 0.28 -10.38
C ILE A 67 15.72 1.75 -10.09
N ASN A 68 16.98 2.13 -10.23
CA ASN A 68 17.45 3.50 -10.04
C ASN A 68 17.79 4.13 -11.40
N PHE A 69 17.16 5.26 -11.71
CA PHE A 69 17.33 6.02 -12.96
C PHE A 69 18.28 7.22 -12.83
N GLU A 70 19.04 7.34 -11.75
CA GLU A 70 20.00 8.43 -11.55
C GLU A 70 20.93 8.58 -12.77
N GLY A 71 20.96 9.77 -13.37
CA GLY A 71 21.74 10.07 -14.57
C GLY A 71 21.24 9.43 -15.87
N VAL A 72 20.11 8.72 -15.85
CA VAL A 72 19.52 8.07 -17.02
C VAL A 72 18.24 8.80 -17.46
N PRO A 73 18.17 9.30 -18.71
CA PRO A 73 16.93 9.85 -19.25
C PRO A 73 15.83 8.78 -19.35
N VAL A 74 14.68 9.05 -18.74
CA VAL A 74 13.50 8.17 -18.84
C VAL A 74 12.59 8.68 -19.95
N LYS A 75 12.26 7.78 -20.88
CA LYS A 75 11.17 8.00 -21.83
C LYS A 75 9.86 7.49 -21.22
N SER A 76 8.77 8.10 -21.63
CA SER A 76 7.45 7.72 -21.17
C SER A 76 6.88 6.53 -21.96
N VAL A 77 6.01 5.75 -21.30
CA VAL A 77 5.28 4.61 -21.87
C VAL A 77 3.88 5.06 -22.30
N GLY A 78 3.38 4.57 -23.42
CA GLY A 78 2.12 5.07 -24.01
C GLY A 78 2.32 6.41 -24.73
N ASN A 79 1.53 6.66 -25.78
CA ASN A 79 1.49 7.93 -26.51
C ASN A 79 0.14 8.08 -27.25
N LYS A 80 -0.10 9.24 -27.90
CA LYS A 80 -1.38 9.52 -28.59
C LYS A 80 -1.77 8.54 -29.70
N SER A 81 -0.82 7.79 -30.26
CA SER A 81 -1.08 6.78 -31.28
C SER A 81 -1.27 5.37 -30.71
N THR A 82 -0.67 5.07 -29.57
CA THR A 82 -0.74 3.75 -28.93
C THR A 82 -0.74 3.93 -27.42
N PHE A 83 -1.87 3.65 -26.78
CA PHE A 83 -1.99 3.73 -25.33
C PHE A 83 -1.38 2.49 -24.68
N PHE A 84 -0.95 2.59 -23.43
CA PHE A 84 -0.66 1.42 -22.62
C PHE A 84 -1.98 0.76 -22.19
N THR A 85 -2.27 -0.43 -22.70
CA THR A 85 -3.48 -1.21 -22.39
C THR A 85 -3.18 -2.52 -21.66
N GLY A 86 -1.90 -2.80 -21.42
CA GLY A 86 -1.41 -3.97 -20.71
C GLY A 86 -1.48 -3.83 -19.19
N LYS A 87 -0.76 -4.70 -18.49
CA LYS A 87 -0.67 -4.71 -17.03
C LYS A 87 0.78 -4.51 -16.59
N LEU A 88 1.03 -3.63 -15.62
CA LEU A 88 2.30 -3.58 -14.90
C LEU A 88 2.04 -3.72 -13.40
N ASP A 89 2.61 -4.77 -12.81
CA ASP A 89 2.60 -4.99 -11.36
C ASP A 89 4.00 -4.72 -10.77
N GLY A 90 4.09 -3.70 -9.94
CA GLY A 90 5.34 -3.32 -9.29
C GLY A 90 5.77 -4.26 -8.17
N ARG A 91 4.87 -5.14 -7.66
CA ARG A 91 5.16 -6.10 -6.58
C ARG A 91 5.85 -5.49 -5.34
N GLY A 92 5.66 -4.19 -5.11
CA GLY A 92 6.28 -3.45 -4.01
C GLY A 92 7.71 -2.98 -4.27
N HIS A 93 8.24 -3.16 -5.48
CA HIS A 93 9.54 -2.63 -5.88
C HIS A 93 9.49 -1.12 -6.17
N VAL A 94 10.64 -0.47 -5.99
CA VAL A 94 10.80 0.98 -6.11
C VAL A 94 11.48 1.34 -7.43
N LEU A 95 10.89 2.30 -8.15
CA LEU A 95 11.51 3.00 -9.27
C LEU A 95 11.94 4.39 -8.79
N SER A 96 13.24 4.67 -8.75
CA SER A 96 13.81 5.85 -8.11
C SER A 96 14.54 6.80 -9.06
N ASN A 97 14.59 8.09 -8.70
CA ASN A 97 15.37 9.14 -9.38
C ASN A 97 14.99 9.34 -10.85
N ILE A 98 13.69 9.23 -11.14
CA ILE A 98 13.15 9.40 -12.48
C ILE A 98 13.10 10.89 -12.83
N ARG A 99 13.66 11.26 -13.98
CA ARG A 99 13.59 12.63 -14.50
C ARG A 99 12.94 12.68 -15.88
N ILE A 100 11.77 13.32 -15.96
CA ILE A 100 10.98 13.48 -17.19
C ILE A 100 10.70 14.96 -17.41
N VAL A 101 11.29 15.53 -18.47
CA VAL A 101 11.14 16.96 -18.80
C VAL A 101 10.78 17.10 -20.27
N LYS A 102 9.61 17.70 -20.52
CA LYS A 102 9.09 17.96 -21.87
C LYS A 102 8.84 19.46 -22.03
N VAL A 103 9.88 20.20 -22.46
CA VAL A 103 9.82 21.66 -22.57
C VAL A 103 8.74 22.07 -23.57
N GLY A 104 7.69 22.75 -23.09
CA GLY A 104 6.54 23.16 -23.91
C GLY A 104 5.66 22.00 -24.40
N GLY A 105 5.87 20.78 -23.89
CA GLY A 105 5.09 19.61 -24.27
C GLY A 105 4.09 19.21 -23.20
N ASN A 106 3.04 18.54 -23.65
CA ASN A 106 1.96 18.04 -22.81
C ASN A 106 2.17 16.55 -22.51
N ASP A 107 1.30 16.02 -21.65
CA ASP A 107 1.15 14.57 -21.42
C ASP A 107 2.44 14.00 -20.83
N VAL A 108 2.76 14.43 -19.61
CA VAL A 108 4.02 14.10 -18.93
C VAL A 108 3.74 13.16 -17.76
N GLY A 109 4.47 12.06 -17.73
CA GLY A 109 4.50 11.07 -16.66
C GLY A 109 5.34 9.88 -17.06
N VAL A 110 5.62 8.95 -16.14
CA VAL A 110 6.25 7.66 -16.47
C VAL A 110 5.45 6.95 -17.57
N PHE A 111 4.13 7.11 -17.55
CA PHE A 111 3.23 6.81 -18.64
C PHE A 111 2.65 8.12 -19.19
N GLU A 112 2.69 8.37 -20.50
CA GLU A 112 1.94 9.51 -21.07
C GLU A 112 0.45 9.18 -21.10
N PHE A 113 0.09 7.97 -21.57
CA PHE A 113 -1.30 7.54 -21.78
C PHE A 113 -1.53 6.08 -21.36
N ILE A 114 -2.49 5.87 -20.46
CA ILE A 114 -3.06 4.56 -20.14
C ILE A 114 -4.44 4.45 -20.80
N GLY A 115 -4.69 3.38 -21.56
CA GLY A 115 -6.00 3.10 -22.16
C GLY A 115 -6.95 2.38 -21.20
N SER A 116 -8.21 2.23 -21.59
CA SER A 116 -9.28 1.71 -20.71
C SER A 116 -9.05 0.31 -20.13
N SER A 117 -8.27 -0.54 -20.81
CA SER A 117 -7.90 -1.87 -20.33
C SER A 117 -6.61 -1.88 -19.51
N GLY A 118 -5.87 -0.76 -19.49
CA GLY A 118 -4.59 -0.65 -18.82
C GLY A 118 -4.72 -0.80 -17.31
N ASN A 119 -3.76 -1.48 -16.70
CA ASN A 119 -3.74 -1.73 -15.27
C ASN A 119 -2.35 -1.50 -14.69
N LEU A 120 -2.22 -0.51 -13.81
CA LEU A 120 -1.03 -0.30 -13.02
C LEU A 120 -1.32 -0.65 -11.57
N CYS A 121 -0.50 -1.52 -10.98
CA CYS A 121 -0.65 -1.87 -9.57
C CYS A 121 0.68 -1.97 -8.83
N ASN A 122 0.68 -1.62 -7.54
CA ASN A 122 1.80 -1.80 -6.62
C ASN A 122 3.11 -1.12 -7.07
N ILE A 123 3.01 0.00 -7.80
CA ILE A 123 4.16 0.76 -8.29
C ILE A 123 4.53 1.83 -7.26
N ILE A 124 5.79 1.86 -6.86
CA ILE A 124 6.33 2.90 -5.98
C ILE A 124 7.33 3.73 -6.79
N LEU A 125 7.02 5.01 -6.99
CA LEU A 125 7.93 5.97 -7.60
C LEU A 125 8.53 6.86 -6.50
N GLU A 126 9.86 6.85 -6.39
CA GLU A 126 10.59 7.66 -5.42
C GLU A 126 11.44 8.72 -6.13
N ASN A 127 11.37 9.97 -5.65
CA ASN A 127 12.15 11.09 -6.19
C ASN A 127 11.93 11.30 -7.71
N VAL A 128 10.66 11.41 -8.11
CA VAL A 128 10.30 11.78 -9.49
C VAL A 128 10.46 13.28 -9.69
N PHE A 129 11.07 13.70 -10.78
CA PHE A 129 11.00 15.08 -11.28
C PHE A 129 10.28 15.11 -12.62
N ALA A 130 9.03 15.56 -12.62
CA ALA A 130 8.19 15.69 -13.81
C ALA A 130 7.95 17.17 -14.14
N LYS A 131 8.29 17.60 -15.37
CA LYS A 131 8.07 18.98 -15.82
C LYS A 131 7.53 19.04 -17.25
N GLY A 132 6.45 19.80 -17.45
CA GLY A 132 5.78 19.97 -18.74
C GLY A 132 4.98 21.27 -18.86
N TRP A 133 4.15 21.33 -19.90
CA TRP A 133 3.17 22.39 -20.11
C TRP A 133 1.82 22.04 -19.47
N SER A 134 1.08 21.06 -20.01
CA SER A 134 -0.21 20.58 -19.48
C SER A 134 -0.27 19.06 -19.32
N CYS A 135 -1.23 18.57 -18.52
CA CYS A 135 -1.49 17.14 -18.27
C CYS A 135 -0.26 16.41 -17.72
N ILE A 136 0.10 16.72 -16.48
CA ILE A 136 1.36 16.28 -15.86
C ILE A 136 1.04 15.49 -14.60
N GLY A 137 1.48 14.24 -14.57
CA GLY A 137 1.50 13.40 -13.40
C GLY A 137 2.89 12.83 -13.14
N GLY A 138 3.22 12.52 -11.90
CA GLY A 138 4.44 11.78 -11.62
C GLY A 138 4.40 10.37 -12.21
N LEU A 139 3.25 9.69 -12.10
CA LEU A 139 3.04 8.37 -12.69
C LEU A 139 2.46 8.49 -14.11
N VAL A 140 1.37 9.26 -14.31
CA VAL A 140 0.60 9.27 -15.55
C VAL A 140 0.21 10.67 -16.02
N GLY A 141 0.39 10.97 -17.31
CA GLY A 141 -0.23 12.16 -17.92
C GLY A 141 -1.75 12.05 -18.01
N HIS A 142 -2.24 11.09 -18.80
CA HIS A 142 -3.66 10.77 -19.00
C HIS A 142 -4.00 9.33 -18.61
N ASN A 143 -4.90 9.16 -17.64
CA ASN A 143 -5.40 7.87 -17.21
C ASN A 143 -6.83 7.61 -17.70
N TYR A 144 -6.99 6.61 -18.57
CA TYR A 144 -8.30 6.03 -18.90
C TYR A 144 -8.50 4.64 -18.27
N GLY A 145 -7.46 4.06 -17.64
CA GLY A 145 -7.47 2.70 -17.09
C GLY A 145 -7.50 2.67 -15.56
N ASN A 146 -6.99 1.59 -14.98
CA ASN A 146 -7.02 1.35 -13.54
C ASN A 146 -5.64 1.57 -12.91
N ILE A 147 -5.58 2.37 -11.84
CA ILE A 147 -4.38 2.59 -11.05
C ILE A 147 -4.67 2.19 -9.59
N VAL A 148 -3.94 1.21 -9.08
CA VAL A 148 -4.22 0.60 -7.78
C VAL A 148 -2.97 0.52 -6.91
N SER A 149 -3.05 0.93 -5.64
CA SER A 149 -1.94 0.78 -4.68
C SER A 149 -0.60 1.37 -5.16
N CYS A 150 -0.65 2.52 -5.82
CA CYS A 150 0.55 3.20 -6.32
C CYS A 150 0.93 4.39 -5.44
N ALA A 151 2.23 4.66 -5.32
CA ALA A 151 2.78 5.74 -4.51
C ALA A 151 3.76 6.59 -5.31
N VAL A 152 3.70 7.92 -5.14
CA VAL A 152 4.62 8.86 -5.81
C VAL A 152 5.20 9.89 -4.84
N THR A 153 6.52 10.06 -4.85
CA THR A 153 7.23 11.15 -4.19
C THR A 153 8.06 11.96 -5.19
N GLY A 154 8.39 13.20 -4.86
CA GLY A 154 9.22 14.07 -5.68
C GLY A 154 8.58 15.43 -5.98
N VAL A 155 8.73 15.91 -7.22
CA VAL A 155 8.29 17.25 -7.65
C VAL A 155 7.62 17.18 -9.03
N VAL A 156 6.45 17.79 -9.15
CA VAL A 156 5.66 17.92 -10.37
C VAL A 156 5.46 19.41 -10.69
N VAL A 157 5.92 19.85 -11.87
CA VAL A 157 5.85 21.25 -12.30
C VAL A 157 5.15 21.39 -13.65
N GLY A 158 3.96 21.97 -13.63
CA GLY A 158 3.22 22.43 -14.81
C GLY A 158 3.32 23.91 -15.07
N SER A 159 2.99 24.28 -16.30
CA SER A 159 3.00 25.68 -16.76
C SER A 159 1.64 26.11 -17.33
N ALA A 160 0.60 25.29 -17.14
CA ALA A 160 -0.76 25.51 -17.61
C ALA A 160 -1.72 24.61 -16.79
N PHE A 161 -2.59 23.86 -17.48
CA PHE A 161 -3.66 23.03 -16.90
C PHE A 161 -3.24 21.62 -16.48
N TYR A 162 -3.95 21.07 -15.50
CA TYR A 162 -3.98 19.64 -15.14
C TYR A 162 -2.64 19.10 -14.64
N ALA A 163 -2.27 19.48 -13.42
CA ALA A 163 -1.10 18.91 -12.75
C ALA A 163 -1.51 18.16 -11.48
N GLY A 164 -1.07 16.91 -11.36
CA GLY A 164 -1.28 16.07 -10.20
C GLY A 164 -0.01 15.34 -9.76
N GLY A 165 0.12 15.04 -8.47
CA GLY A 165 1.26 14.25 -7.98
C GLY A 165 1.30 12.84 -8.59
N LEU A 166 0.14 12.19 -8.75
CA LEU A 166 0.00 10.89 -9.39
C LEU A 166 -0.35 11.02 -10.89
N ALA A 167 -1.43 11.75 -11.19
CA ALA A 167 -1.97 11.85 -12.54
C ALA A 167 -2.33 13.30 -12.94
N GLY A 168 -2.06 13.70 -14.18
CA GLY A 168 -2.53 14.99 -14.70
C GLY A 168 -4.05 15.00 -14.88
N TYR A 169 -4.54 14.11 -15.74
CA TYR A 169 -5.95 13.86 -16.00
C TYR A 169 -6.31 12.40 -15.72
N SER A 170 -7.46 12.14 -15.09
CA SER A 170 -7.99 10.79 -14.90
C SER A 170 -9.48 10.70 -15.22
N SER A 171 -9.85 9.82 -16.14
CA SER A 171 -11.24 9.34 -16.31
C SER A 171 -11.40 7.86 -15.97
N GLY A 172 -10.30 7.18 -15.63
CA GLY A 172 -10.29 5.83 -15.10
C GLY A 172 -10.20 5.80 -13.58
N ASP A 173 -10.26 4.60 -13.00
CA ASP A 173 -10.33 4.39 -11.56
C ASP A 173 -8.97 4.51 -10.88
N ILE A 174 -8.92 5.25 -9.77
CA ILE A 174 -7.75 5.38 -8.89
C ILE A 174 -8.12 4.87 -7.50
N THR A 175 -7.47 3.80 -7.05
CA THR A 175 -7.80 3.14 -5.78
C THR A 175 -6.58 2.93 -4.91
N SER A 176 -6.68 3.27 -3.62
CA SER A 176 -5.62 3.05 -2.63
C SER A 176 -4.26 3.65 -3.00
N CYS A 177 -4.27 4.78 -3.72
CA CYS A 177 -3.06 5.44 -4.17
C CYS A 177 -2.67 6.59 -3.25
N CYS A 178 -1.39 6.98 -3.29
CA CYS A 178 -0.93 8.14 -2.56
C CYS A 178 0.12 8.98 -3.27
N SER A 179 0.18 10.25 -2.90
CA SER A 179 1.27 11.13 -3.30
C SER A 179 1.78 11.97 -2.14
N THR A 180 3.08 12.23 -2.16
CA THR A 180 3.77 13.20 -1.30
C THR A 180 4.56 14.20 -2.16
N ALA A 181 4.35 14.18 -3.48
CA ALA A 181 5.09 15.05 -4.38
C ALA A 181 4.67 16.51 -4.22
N GLU A 182 5.61 17.45 -4.25
CA GLU A 182 5.29 18.87 -4.35
C GLU A 182 4.71 19.17 -5.75
N VAL A 183 3.55 19.81 -5.82
CA VAL A 183 2.86 20.08 -7.10
C VAL A 183 2.71 21.58 -7.30
N THR A 184 3.23 22.08 -8.42
CA THR A 184 3.07 23.48 -8.83
C THR A 184 2.58 23.57 -10.28
N ALA A 185 1.49 24.30 -10.55
CA ALA A 185 1.02 24.62 -11.90
C ALA A 185 0.11 25.86 -11.90
N GLU A 186 -0.43 26.27 -13.04
CA GLU A 186 -1.30 27.45 -13.14
C GLU A 186 -2.76 27.10 -12.80
N GLU A 187 -3.34 26.10 -13.47
CA GLU A 187 -4.76 25.77 -13.37
C GLU A 187 -5.00 24.26 -13.16
N ASP A 188 -6.05 23.94 -12.41
CA ASP A 188 -6.49 22.57 -12.10
C ASP A 188 -5.36 21.75 -11.49
N VAL A 189 -4.95 22.18 -10.30
CA VAL A 189 -3.79 21.66 -9.59
C VAL A 189 -4.24 20.84 -8.38
N GLY A 190 -3.86 19.56 -8.36
CA GLY A 190 -4.18 18.65 -7.26
C GLY A 190 -2.95 17.96 -6.69
N GLY A 191 -2.94 17.64 -5.41
CA GLY A 191 -1.85 16.84 -4.82
C GLY A 191 -1.82 15.41 -5.32
N LEU A 192 -2.97 14.84 -5.72
CA LEU A 192 -3.06 13.51 -6.33
C LEU A 192 -3.37 13.60 -7.83
N VAL A 193 -4.44 14.30 -8.20
CA VAL A 193 -4.92 14.38 -9.59
C VAL A 193 -5.21 15.83 -9.96
N GLY A 194 -4.76 16.30 -11.13
CA GLY A 194 -5.11 17.65 -11.61
C GLY A 194 -6.61 17.78 -11.90
N CYS A 195 -7.09 17.04 -12.90
CA CYS A 195 -8.51 16.95 -13.25
C CYS A 195 -9.02 15.51 -13.22
N ASN A 196 -10.19 15.30 -12.64
CA ASN A 196 -10.79 13.99 -12.43
C ASN A 196 -12.22 13.88 -12.98
N ASP A 197 -12.45 12.88 -13.82
CA ASP A 197 -13.77 12.42 -14.28
C ASP A 197 -14.08 10.97 -13.87
N GLY A 198 -13.11 10.24 -13.31
CA GLY A 198 -13.24 8.85 -12.86
C GLY A 198 -13.44 8.72 -11.34
N ASP A 199 -13.46 7.50 -10.82
CA ASP A 199 -13.60 7.29 -9.38
C ASP A 199 -12.23 7.30 -8.66
N ILE A 200 -12.13 8.09 -7.58
CA ILE A 200 -10.99 8.09 -6.67
C ILE A 200 -11.46 7.55 -5.32
N THR A 201 -10.94 6.38 -4.94
CA THR A 201 -11.35 5.67 -3.73
C THR A 201 -10.18 5.34 -2.81
N SER A 202 -10.36 5.52 -1.51
CA SER A 202 -9.39 5.13 -0.47
C SER A 202 -7.98 5.69 -0.68
N SER A 203 -7.87 6.86 -1.30
CA SER A 203 -6.59 7.44 -1.72
C SER A 203 -6.28 8.70 -0.93
N TYR A 204 -5.01 9.05 -0.80
CA TYR A 204 -4.62 10.18 0.03
C TYR A 204 -3.41 10.93 -0.47
N THR A 205 -3.22 12.14 0.06
CA THR A 205 -2.03 12.93 -0.24
C THR A 205 -1.57 13.77 0.94
N THR A 206 -0.26 13.93 1.02
CA THR A 206 0.43 14.84 1.93
C THR A 206 1.17 15.94 1.17
N SER A 207 0.96 16.01 -0.14
CA SER A 207 1.57 16.99 -1.05
C SER A 207 1.26 18.43 -0.65
N ASP A 208 2.29 19.27 -0.66
CA ASP A 208 2.11 20.71 -0.75
C ASP A 208 1.76 21.10 -2.19
N VAL A 209 0.69 21.87 -2.37
CA VAL A 209 0.11 22.21 -3.67
C VAL A 209 0.08 23.72 -3.84
N THR A 210 0.67 24.21 -4.93
CA THR A 210 0.64 25.62 -5.32
C THR A 210 0.05 25.80 -6.72
N GLY A 211 -0.93 26.69 -6.86
CA GLY A 211 -1.40 27.11 -8.17
C GLY A 211 -2.16 28.44 -8.17
N GLU A 212 -2.76 28.78 -9.30
CA GLU A 212 -3.47 30.04 -9.48
C GLU A 212 -4.99 29.84 -9.51
N LEU A 213 -5.46 28.90 -10.33
CA LEU A 213 -6.88 28.59 -10.57
C LEU A 213 -7.19 27.13 -10.22
N HIS A 214 -8.31 26.91 -9.53
CA HIS A 214 -8.83 25.58 -9.14
C HIS A 214 -7.77 24.69 -8.47
N VAL A 215 -7.41 25.05 -7.24
CA VAL A 215 -6.36 24.36 -6.50
C VAL A 215 -6.97 23.52 -5.40
N GLY A 216 -6.69 22.23 -5.41
CA GLY A 216 -7.17 21.29 -4.41
C GLY A 216 -6.05 20.50 -3.78
N GLY A 217 -6.19 20.15 -2.49
CA GLY A 217 -5.22 19.28 -1.82
C GLY A 217 -5.14 17.91 -2.48
N LEU A 218 -6.28 17.30 -2.85
CA LEU A 218 -6.36 16.01 -3.55
C LEU A 218 -6.57 16.20 -5.06
N VAL A 219 -7.59 16.97 -5.44
CA VAL A 219 -8.02 17.17 -6.84
C VAL A 219 -8.20 18.65 -7.15
N GLY A 220 -7.62 19.16 -8.24
CA GLY A 220 -7.88 20.54 -8.68
C GLY A 220 -9.33 20.74 -9.11
N TRP A 221 -9.73 20.05 -10.18
CA TRP A 221 -11.10 20.01 -10.69
C TRP A 221 -11.65 18.58 -10.68
N ASN A 222 -12.74 18.35 -9.94
CA ASN A 222 -13.49 17.09 -10.00
C ASN A 222 -14.74 17.29 -10.84
N GLY A 223 -14.73 16.82 -12.10
CA GLY A 223 -15.80 16.94 -13.08
C GLY A 223 -16.93 15.99 -12.74
N ASN A 224 -16.94 14.78 -13.31
CA ASN A 224 -18.00 13.81 -13.03
C ASN A 224 -17.62 12.70 -12.04
N GLY A 225 -16.38 12.70 -11.55
CA GLY A 225 -15.84 11.62 -10.74
C GLY A 225 -16.37 11.54 -9.31
N THR A 226 -16.40 10.33 -8.75
CA THR A 226 -16.68 10.13 -7.31
C THR A 226 -15.39 10.19 -6.52
N VAL A 227 -15.36 11.00 -5.45
CA VAL A 227 -14.27 11.00 -4.46
C VAL A 227 -14.77 10.39 -3.16
N LYS A 228 -14.22 9.22 -2.79
CA LYS A 228 -14.72 8.43 -1.66
C LYS A 228 -13.60 7.96 -0.75
N SER A 229 -13.76 8.12 0.57
CA SER A 229 -12.77 7.65 1.56
C SER A 229 -11.37 8.24 1.34
N CYS A 230 -11.30 9.49 0.88
CA CYS A 230 -10.04 10.13 0.51
C CYS A 230 -9.65 11.24 1.50
N HIS A 231 -8.37 11.57 1.56
CA HIS A 231 -7.93 12.68 2.41
C HIS A 231 -6.69 13.42 1.92
N ALA A 232 -6.59 14.70 2.32
CA ALA A 232 -5.46 15.56 2.03
C ALA A 232 -4.98 16.27 3.30
N THR A 233 -3.65 16.32 3.48
CA THR A 233 -3.02 16.87 4.69
C THR A 233 -1.94 17.91 4.43
N GLY A 234 -1.39 17.97 3.20
CA GLY A 234 -0.42 19.00 2.82
C GLY A 234 -1.07 20.37 2.62
N ALA A 235 -0.26 21.42 2.62
CA ALA A 235 -0.73 22.79 2.49
C ALA A 235 -1.19 23.08 1.06
N VAL A 236 -2.27 23.86 0.93
CA VAL A 236 -2.83 24.26 -0.36
C VAL A 236 -2.76 25.77 -0.50
N LYS A 237 -2.09 26.24 -1.54
CA LYS A 237 -1.97 27.65 -1.87
C LYS A 237 -2.49 27.91 -3.28
N GLY A 238 -3.68 28.49 -3.37
CA GLY A 238 -4.26 28.98 -4.60
C GLY A 238 -4.29 30.52 -4.66
N GLY A 239 -4.86 31.04 -5.74
CA GLY A 239 -5.24 32.44 -5.86
C GLY A 239 -4.28 33.27 -6.70
N TYR A 240 -4.84 33.84 -7.77
CA TYR A 240 -4.33 35.02 -8.46
C TYR A 240 -5.32 36.17 -8.22
N PRO A 241 -4.88 37.37 -7.81
CA PRO A 241 -5.76 38.47 -7.37
C PRO A 241 -6.84 38.91 -8.38
N ASP A 242 -6.65 38.60 -9.66
CA ASP A 242 -7.47 39.12 -10.75
C ASP A 242 -8.49 38.11 -11.33
N TYR A 243 -8.42 36.81 -10.96
CA TYR A 243 -9.15 35.76 -11.70
C TYR A 243 -10.16 34.90 -10.91
N GLY A 244 -10.49 35.21 -9.65
CA GLY A 244 -11.62 34.55 -8.97
C GLY A 244 -11.50 33.02 -8.81
N GLY A 245 -10.28 32.50 -8.76
CA GLY A 245 -9.99 31.07 -8.65
C GLY A 245 -10.57 30.44 -7.38
N SER A 246 -10.86 29.13 -7.42
CA SER A 246 -11.35 28.38 -6.26
C SER A 246 -10.23 27.58 -5.61
N THR A 247 -10.15 27.59 -4.28
CA THR A 247 -9.14 26.84 -3.52
C THR A 247 -9.80 26.00 -2.44
N GLY A 248 -9.55 24.69 -2.43
CA GLY A 248 -10.09 23.78 -1.43
C GLY A 248 -9.04 22.89 -0.80
N GLY A 249 -9.17 22.60 0.50
CA GLY A 249 -8.22 21.70 1.17
C GLY A 249 -8.28 20.25 0.66
N LEU A 250 -9.39 19.82 0.05
CA LEU A 250 -9.50 18.55 -0.66
C LEU A 250 -9.69 18.77 -2.17
N ILE A 251 -10.67 19.58 -2.57
CA ILE A 251 -11.02 19.81 -3.99
C ILE A 251 -11.17 21.30 -4.30
N GLY A 252 -10.55 21.79 -5.37
CA GLY A 252 -10.73 23.18 -5.83
C GLY A 252 -12.17 23.44 -6.29
N VAL A 253 -12.58 22.77 -7.37
CA VAL A 253 -13.94 22.78 -7.92
C VAL A 253 -14.53 21.38 -7.95
N ASN A 254 -15.75 21.21 -7.46
CA ASN A 254 -16.45 19.94 -7.42
C ASN A 254 -17.77 19.95 -8.19
N GLU A 255 -17.88 19.09 -9.19
CA GLU A 255 -19.07 18.76 -9.97
C GLU A 255 -19.47 17.27 -9.84
N GLY A 256 -18.81 16.53 -8.93
CA GLY A 256 -19.04 15.11 -8.65
C GLY A 256 -19.45 14.82 -7.20
N LEU A 257 -19.60 13.55 -6.84
CA LEU A 257 -19.99 13.13 -5.49
C LEU A 257 -18.76 13.03 -4.58
N ILE A 258 -18.79 13.69 -3.41
CA ILE A 258 -17.75 13.54 -2.37
C ILE A 258 -18.34 12.84 -1.16
N THR A 259 -17.73 11.74 -0.72
CA THR A 259 -18.15 11.01 0.48
C THR A 259 -16.99 10.55 1.34
N LEU A 260 -17.20 10.45 2.66
CA LEU A 260 -16.25 9.84 3.60
C LEU A 260 -14.83 10.44 3.51
N SER A 261 -14.73 11.74 3.23
CA SER A 261 -13.45 12.36 2.89
C SER A 261 -13.14 13.55 3.78
N TYR A 262 -11.87 13.89 3.93
CA TYR A 262 -11.48 14.98 4.83
C TYR A 262 -10.21 15.71 4.43
N SER A 263 -10.05 16.92 4.95
CA SER A 263 -8.84 17.73 4.79
C SER A 263 -8.36 18.27 6.13
N THR A 264 -7.04 18.32 6.30
CA THR A 264 -6.40 18.89 7.50
C THR A 264 -5.31 19.92 7.18
N GLY A 265 -4.86 19.98 5.93
CA GLY A 265 -3.87 20.95 5.47
C GLY A 265 -4.40 22.38 5.50
N ALA A 266 -3.49 23.34 5.75
CA ALA A 266 -3.83 24.75 5.70
C ALA A 266 -4.14 25.18 4.27
N VAL A 267 -5.18 26.00 4.10
CA VAL A 267 -5.67 26.48 2.80
C VAL A 267 -5.52 27.98 2.74
N THR A 268 -4.74 28.47 1.78
CA THR A 268 -4.63 29.89 1.46
C THR A 268 -5.07 30.12 0.02
N GLY A 269 -5.99 31.06 -0.19
CA GLY A 269 -6.43 31.48 -1.52
C GLY A 269 -6.76 32.97 -1.54
N ASP A 270 -7.43 33.40 -2.60
CA ASP A 270 -7.94 34.77 -2.74
C ASP A 270 -9.47 34.80 -2.70
N GLU A 271 -10.11 34.23 -3.72
CA GLU A 271 -11.56 34.02 -3.78
C GLU A 271 -11.93 32.55 -3.55
N ASN A 272 -13.18 32.27 -3.16
CA ASN A 272 -13.76 30.93 -3.06
C ASN A 272 -12.83 29.92 -2.34
N VAL A 273 -12.45 30.27 -1.12
CA VAL A 273 -11.51 29.48 -0.31
C VAL A 273 -12.26 28.65 0.72
N GLY A 274 -12.25 27.33 0.54
CA GLY A 274 -12.93 26.37 1.42
C GLY A 274 -11.97 25.42 2.13
N GLY A 275 -12.26 25.07 3.39
CA GLY A 275 -11.44 24.09 4.10
C GLY A 275 -11.44 22.70 3.47
N LEU A 276 -12.56 22.26 2.89
CA LEU A 276 -12.70 21.02 2.12
C LEU A 276 -12.81 21.31 0.61
N VAL A 277 -13.76 22.16 0.22
CA VAL A 277 -14.07 22.43 -1.20
C VAL A 277 -14.16 23.93 -1.45
N GLY A 278 -13.49 24.44 -2.49
CA GLY A 278 -13.63 25.84 -2.89
C GLY A 278 -15.05 26.14 -3.39
N LEU A 279 -15.36 25.59 -4.57
CA LEU A 279 -16.68 25.72 -5.21
C LEU A 279 -17.33 24.35 -5.40
N ASN A 280 -18.60 24.22 -4.99
CA ASN A 280 -19.33 22.96 -5.05
C ASN A 280 -20.63 23.06 -5.87
N HIS A 281 -20.81 22.15 -6.82
CA HIS A 281 -21.99 21.97 -7.68
C HIS A 281 -22.74 20.65 -7.43
N LYS A 282 -22.30 19.82 -6.47
CA LYS A 282 -22.88 18.49 -6.21
C LYS A 282 -22.98 18.13 -4.73
N TYR A 283 -23.08 16.84 -4.42
CA TYR A 283 -23.30 16.34 -3.07
C TYR A 283 -21.98 16.11 -2.34
N ILE A 284 -21.93 16.58 -1.10
CA ILE A 284 -20.85 16.33 -0.14
C ILE A 284 -21.48 15.68 1.10
N THR A 285 -21.13 14.44 1.38
CA THR A 285 -21.75 13.70 2.49
C THR A 285 -20.70 13.06 3.40
N SER A 286 -20.89 13.20 4.70
CA SER A 286 -20.02 12.57 5.70
C SER A 286 -18.55 12.95 5.54
N CYS A 287 -18.26 14.25 5.51
CA CYS A 287 -16.92 14.79 5.30
C CYS A 287 -16.55 15.82 6.37
N TYR A 288 -15.26 16.12 6.53
CA TYR A 288 -14.85 17.16 7.48
C TYR A 288 -13.58 17.92 7.09
N ALA A 289 -13.45 19.15 7.57
CA ALA A 289 -12.26 19.99 7.37
C ALA A 289 -11.74 20.55 8.71
N ARG A 290 -10.41 20.54 8.87
CA ARG A 290 -9.75 20.99 10.11
C ARG A 290 -8.61 22.00 9.91
N GLY A 291 -8.09 22.13 8.70
CA GLY A 291 -7.01 23.08 8.41
C GLY A 291 -7.43 24.53 8.52
N GLU A 292 -6.50 25.43 8.85
CA GLU A 292 -6.74 26.88 8.80
C GLU A 292 -7.09 27.30 7.36
N VAL A 293 -8.10 28.16 7.22
CA VAL A 293 -8.58 28.68 5.93
C VAL A 293 -8.38 30.19 5.89
N LYS A 294 -7.62 30.67 4.91
CA LYS A 294 -7.34 32.08 4.69
C LYS A 294 -7.66 32.47 3.25
N GLY A 295 -8.55 33.45 3.07
CA GLY A 295 -8.83 34.07 1.77
C GLY A 295 -9.11 35.57 1.91
N ASP A 296 -9.43 36.24 0.81
CA ASP A 296 -9.94 37.61 0.80
C ASP A 296 -11.47 37.64 0.74
N ARG A 297 -12.06 36.95 -0.24
CA ARG A 297 -13.50 36.93 -0.54
C ARG A 297 -14.07 35.52 -0.57
N GLN A 298 -15.29 35.34 -0.04
CA GLN A 298 -16.01 34.05 -0.03
C GLN A 298 -15.17 32.94 0.60
N VAL A 299 -15.02 33.03 1.92
CA VAL A 299 -14.19 32.09 2.70
C VAL A 299 -15.08 31.25 3.61
N GLY A 300 -15.02 29.93 3.48
CA GLY A 300 -15.83 28.98 4.24
C GLY A 300 -15.00 27.92 4.97
N GLY A 301 -15.37 27.58 6.19
CA GLY A 301 -14.65 26.55 6.95
C GLY A 301 -14.72 25.15 6.35
N LEU A 302 -15.83 24.76 5.70
CA LEU A 302 -15.93 23.52 4.92
C LEU A 302 -15.96 23.83 3.42
N THR A 303 -16.92 24.61 2.98
CA THR A 303 -17.12 24.94 1.56
C THR A 303 -17.19 26.44 1.39
N ALA A 304 -16.49 27.03 0.43
CA ALA A 304 -16.60 28.47 0.23
C ALA A 304 -17.95 28.84 -0.39
N TYR A 305 -18.30 28.23 -1.52
CA TYR A 305 -19.53 28.48 -2.27
C TYR A 305 -20.25 27.17 -2.59
N ILE A 306 -21.54 27.07 -2.25
CA ILE A 306 -22.41 25.95 -2.65
C ILE A 306 -23.37 26.41 -3.76
N HIS A 307 -23.08 26.05 -5.00
CA HIS A 307 -23.86 26.44 -6.17
C HIS A 307 -25.06 25.56 -6.38
N ASP A 308 -24.86 24.25 -6.40
CA ASP A 308 -25.92 23.26 -6.54
C ASP A 308 -25.64 22.07 -5.60
N GLY A 309 -26.65 21.20 -5.44
CA GLY A 309 -26.51 19.98 -4.65
C GLY A 309 -26.72 20.18 -3.14
N GLY A 310 -26.30 19.19 -2.35
CA GLY A 310 -26.53 19.14 -0.91
C GLY A 310 -25.26 18.83 -0.13
N THR A 311 -25.09 19.47 1.02
CA THR A 311 -24.05 19.10 2.00
C THR A 311 -24.70 18.50 3.23
N GLU A 312 -24.33 17.27 3.57
CA GLU A 312 -24.97 16.51 4.64
C GLU A 312 -23.96 15.85 5.59
N THR A 313 -24.25 15.86 6.88
CA THR A 313 -23.44 15.18 7.91
C THR A 313 -21.96 15.56 7.86
N CYS A 314 -21.66 16.86 7.68
CA CYS A 314 -20.28 17.35 7.60
C CYS A 314 -19.93 18.29 8.75
N TYR A 315 -18.65 18.47 9.04
CA TYR A 315 -18.22 19.54 9.95
C TYR A 315 -16.92 20.26 9.58
N ALA A 316 -16.77 21.49 10.08
CA ALA A 316 -15.55 22.27 10.00
C ALA A 316 -15.05 22.75 11.37
N THR A 317 -13.73 22.72 11.59
CA THR A 317 -13.09 23.17 12.86
C THR A 317 -11.91 24.09 12.64
N GLY A 318 -11.45 24.27 11.40
CA GLY A 318 -10.32 25.13 11.09
C GLY A 318 -10.61 26.60 11.36
N ARG A 319 -9.58 27.34 11.80
CA ARG A 319 -9.65 28.81 11.90
C ARG A 319 -9.95 29.42 10.54
N VAL A 320 -10.90 30.36 10.45
CA VAL A 320 -11.28 30.99 9.18
C VAL A 320 -10.99 32.48 9.18
N ARG A 321 -10.24 32.97 8.18
CA ARG A 321 -9.92 34.40 8.00
C ARG A 321 -10.25 34.86 6.57
N GLY A 322 -10.95 35.98 6.49
CA GLY A 322 -11.17 36.72 5.24
C GLY A 322 -11.78 38.09 5.48
N ASN A 323 -11.94 38.85 4.41
CA ASN A 323 -12.39 40.25 4.45
C ASN A 323 -13.85 40.40 3.99
N TYR A 324 -14.30 39.60 3.03
CA TYR A 324 -15.63 39.71 2.43
C TYR A 324 -16.34 38.35 2.38
N TYR A 325 -17.56 38.27 2.89
CA TYR A 325 -18.37 37.03 2.95
C TYR A 325 -17.58 35.86 3.57
N VAL A 326 -17.56 35.81 4.90
CA VAL A 326 -16.80 34.79 5.64
C VAL A 326 -17.76 34.00 6.52
N GLY A 327 -17.78 32.69 6.37
CA GLY A 327 -18.64 31.80 7.16
C GLY A 327 -17.84 30.72 7.87
N GLY A 328 -18.27 30.38 9.10
CA GLY A 328 -17.68 29.27 9.85
C GLY A 328 -17.81 27.90 9.17
N PHE A 329 -18.87 27.70 8.38
CA PHE A 329 -19.06 26.48 7.57
C PHE A 329 -19.07 26.78 6.07
N THR A 330 -19.94 27.69 5.63
CA THR A 330 -20.01 28.16 4.24
C THR A 330 -20.26 29.65 4.17
N SER A 331 -19.69 30.31 3.15
CA SER A 331 -19.84 31.75 2.96
C SER A 331 -21.11 32.12 2.21
N TYR A 332 -21.54 31.28 1.27
CA TYR A 332 -22.69 31.54 0.40
C TYR A 332 -23.27 30.25 -0.19
N MET A 333 -24.57 30.25 -0.45
CA MET A 333 -25.22 29.19 -1.22
C MET A 333 -26.37 29.74 -2.07
N THR A 334 -26.71 29.05 -3.16
CA THR A 334 -27.88 29.41 -3.99
C THR A 334 -29.18 28.84 -3.40
N PRO A 335 -30.36 29.35 -3.82
CA PRO A 335 -31.66 28.81 -3.39
C PRO A 335 -31.94 27.35 -3.80
N PHE A 336 -31.15 26.76 -4.70
CA PHE A 336 -31.33 25.38 -5.16
C PHE A 336 -30.47 24.36 -4.40
N SER A 337 -29.69 24.83 -3.42
CA SER A 337 -28.81 24.01 -2.61
C SER A 337 -29.37 23.71 -1.22
N SER A 338 -28.83 22.69 -0.54
CA SER A 338 -29.21 22.36 0.83
C SER A 338 -28.01 22.07 1.73
N VAL A 339 -28.14 22.39 3.02
CA VAL A 339 -27.16 22.05 4.07
C VAL A 339 -27.91 21.47 5.26
N THR A 340 -27.67 20.20 5.55
CA THR A 340 -28.44 19.42 6.54
C THR A 340 -27.52 18.70 7.50
N SER A 341 -27.82 18.74 8.81
CA SER A 341 -27.03 18.04 9.83
C SER A 341 -25.52 18.36 9.79
N CYS A 342 -25.19 19.62 9.47
CA CYS A 342 -23.81 20.09 9.30
C CYS A 342 -23.44 21.13 10.37
N TYR A 343 -22.19 21.08 10.83
CA TYR A 343 -21.75 21.85 11.99
C TYR A 343 -20.43 22.57 11.76
N TRP A 344 -20.22 23.70 12.43
CA TRP A 344 -18.87 24.24 12.58
C TRP A 344 -18.62 24.62 14.04
N ASP A 345 -17.35 24.56 14.43
CA ASP A 345 -16.94 24.96 15.76
C ASP A 345 -16.71 26.48 15.83
N VAL A 346 -17.54 27.21 16.57
CA VAL A 346 -17.49 28.68 16.69
C VAL A 346 -16.24 29.19 17.41
N ASN A 347 -15.65 28.38 18.30
CA ASN A 347 -14.50 28.76 19.10
C ASN A 347 -13.22 28.59 18.27
N SER A 348 -13.00 27.39 17.71
CA SER A 348 -11.78 27.09 16.94
C SER A 348 -11.77 27.79 15.58
N SER A 349 -12.92 27.91 14.91
CA SER A 349 -13.03 28.71 13.68
C SER A 349 -12.86 30.21 13.92
N MET A 350 -13.09 30.68 15.15
CA MET A 350 -13.24 32.08 15.53
C MET A 350 -14.34 32.81 14.74
N ARG A 351 -15.36 32.09 14.26
CA ARG A 351 -16.49 32.64 13.47
C ARG A 351 -17.81 32.50 14.24
N PRO A 352 -18.48 33.61 14.59
CA PRO A 352 -19.76 33.56 15.29
C PRO A 352 -20.94 33.20 14.38
N SER A 353 -20.76 33.23 13.06
CA SER A 353 -21.82 33.00 12.08
C SER A 353 -21.31 32.29 10.82
N SER A 354 -22.26 31.79 10.05
CA SER A 354 -22.08 31.14 8.74
C SER A 354 -23.37 31.34 7.95
N TYR A 355 -23.30 31.30 6.62
CA TYR A 355 -24.52 31.39 5.79
C TYR A 355 -25.46 30.22 6.07
N ALA A 356 -24.89 29.03 6.29
CA ALA A 356 -25.63 27.83 6.68
C ALA A 356 -24.77 26.88 7.52
N GLY A 357 -25.39 25.75 7.92
CA GLY A 357 -24.90 24.86 8.97
C GLY A 357 -25.36 25.34 10.35
N THR A 358 -24.97 24.63 11.40
CA THR A 358 -25.23 25.03 12.78
C THR A 358 -23.92 25.22 13.55
N GLY A 359 -23.70 26.42 14.08
CA GLY A 359 -22.54 26.72 14.92
C GLY A 359 -22.68 26.08 16.29
N ARG A 360 -21.59 25.45 16.75
CA ARG A 360 -21.48 24.80 18.06
C ARG A 360 -20.16 25.16 18.70
N THR A 361 -20.10 25.18 20.02
CA THR A 361 -18.83 25.35 20.75
C THR A 361 -17.96 24.09 20.62
N THR A 362 -16.67 24.22 20.90
CA THR A 362 -15.75 23.08 20.97
C THR A 362 -16.28 21.99 21.90
N ASP A 363 -16.68 22.37 23.12
CA ASP A 363 -17.21 21.43 24.12
C ASP A 363 -18.47 20.70 23.63
N GLU A 364 -19.33 21.35 22.85
CA GLU A 364 -20.52 20.70 22.26
C GLU A 364 -20.17 19.71 21.13
N MET A 365 -19.00 19.84 20.50
CA MET A 365 -18.56 19.02 19.36
C MET A 365 -17.56 17.92 19.74
N THR A 366 -16.82 18.08 20.83
CA THR A 366 -15.83 17.08 21.29
C THR A 366 -16.42 16.10 22.30
N TYR A 367 -15.89 14.88 22.39
CA TYR A 367 -16.41 13.85 23.30
C TYR A 367 -16.25 14.20 24.80
N PRO A 368 -17.29 14.07 25.64
CA PRO A 368 -18.67 13.70 25.30
C PRO A 368 -19.43 14.89 24.69
N TYR A 369 -19.74 14.80 23.40
CA TYR A 369 -20.40 15.88 22.67
C TYR A 369 -21.85 16.07 23.15
N ALA A 370 -22.40 17.26 22.94
CA ALA A 370 -23.77 17.56 23.34
C ALA A 370 -24.78 16.69 22.58
N THR A 371 -25.86 16.27 23.26
CA THR A 371 -26.85 15.30 22.74
C THR A 371 -27.52 15.74 21.44
N ASN A 372 -27.55 17.04 21.14
CA ASN A 372 -28.17 17.62 19.96
C ASN A 372 -27.16 18.10 18.89
N THR A 373 -25.87 17.81 19.03
CA THR A 373 -24.86 18.17 18.03
C THR A 373 -24.97 17.25 16.82
N TYR A 374 -24.61 15.98 16.89
CA TYR A 374 -24.53 15.10 15.71
C TYR A 374 -25.86 14.41 15.34
N ILE A 375 -26.95 15.19 15.22
CA ILE A 375 -28.28 14.66 14.86
C ILE A 375 -28.24 14.05 13.45
N ASN A 376 -28.84 12.87 13.29
CA ASN A 376 -28.86 12.05 12.05
C ASN A 376 -27.52 11.49 11.59
N TRP A 377 -26.48 11.52 12.42
CA TRP A 377 -25.19 10.91 12.09
C TRP A 377 -25.20 9.41 12.42
N ASN A 378 -24.70 8.60 11.49
CA ASN A 378 -24.53 7.16 11.71
C ASN A 378 -23.20 6.88 12.42
N PHE A 379 -23.26 6.63 13.74
CA PHE A 379 -22.10 6.22 14.55
C PHE A 379 -21.88 4.69 14.61
N SER A 380 -22.75 3.85 14.03
CA SER A 380 -22.49 2.42 13.90
C SER A 380 -21.49 2.13 12.78
N ASP A 381 -21.63 2.80 11.64
CA ASP A 381 -20.96 2.40 10.40
C ASP A 381 -20.08 3.49 9.77
N VAL A 382 -20.43 4.77 9.94
CA VAL A 382 -19.72 5.88 9.28
C VAL A 382 -18.76 6.58 10.23
N TRP A 383 -19.28 7.06 11.36
CA TRP A 383 -18.55 7.88 12.30
C TRP A 383 -18.15 7.09 13.54
N ARG A 384 -17.05 7.50 14.18
CA ARG A 384 -16.64 7.04 15.51
C ARG A 384 -16.34 8.24 16.38
N ALA A 385 -16.74 8.16 17.65
CA ALA A 385 -16.37 9.15 18.65
C ALA A 385 -14.88 8.98 19.02
N ASP A 386 -14.16 10.09 19.12
CA ASP A 386 -12.78 10.12 19.60
C ASP A 386 -12.75 10.23 21.13
N THR A 387 -13.03 9.12 21.80
CA THR A 387 -13.30 9.10 23.25
C THR A 387 -12.07 9.38 24.12
N ASP A 388 -10.88 9.23 23.55
CA ASP A 388 -9.58 9.43 24.23
C ASP A 388 -8.77 10.59 23.62
N TYR A 389 -9.36 11.35 22.69
CA TYR A 389 -8.77 12.53 22.04
C TYR A 389 -7.53 12.24 21.17
N SER A 390 -7.20 10.96 20.91
CA SER A 390 -5.93 10.57 20.30
C SER A 390 -5.92 10.66 18.78
N LEU A 391 -7.07 10.47 18.13
CA LEU A 391 -7.13 10.35 16.66
C LEU A 391 -7.57 11.64 15.99
N ASN A 392 -8.43 12.41 16.65
CA ASN A 392 -9.04 13.60 16.06
C ASN A 392 -9.41 14.66 17.10
N GLN A 393 -8.65 14.72 18.20
CA GLN A 393 -8.76 15.74 19.25
C GLN A 393 -10.18 15.85 19.85
N GLY A 394 -10.84 14.71 20.03
CA GLY A 394 -12.17 14.63 20.64
C GLY A 394 -13.32 14.77 19.64
N TYR A 395 -13.08 15.26 18.42
CA TYR A 395 -14.11 15.35 17.38
C TYR A 395 -14.36 13.98 16.74
N PRO A 396 -15.59 13.68 16.26
CA PRO A 396 -15.85 12.47 15.50
C PRO A 396 -14.96 12.33 14.27
N TYR A 397 -14.52 11.10 13.98
CA TYR A 397 -13.74 10.77 12.79
C TYR A 397 -14.40 9.64 12.01
N LEU A 398 -13.95 9.45 10.78
CA LEU A 398 -14.48 8.45 9.85
C LEU A 398 -13.89 7.07 10.12
N ARG A 399 -14.74 6.04 10.21
CA ARG A 399 -14.32 4.64 10.45
C ARG A 399 -13.48 4.06 9.32
N SER A 400 -13.76 4.46 8.08
CA SER A 400 -13.05 3.98 6.88
C SER A 400 -11.61 4.47 6.78
N ASN A 401 -11.22 5.49 7.54
CA ASN A 401 -9.94 6.18 7.38
C ASN A 401 -9.06 6.04 8.63
N LEU A 402 -9.17 4.90 9.33
CA LEU A 402 -8.22 4.57 10.40
C LEU A 402 -6.81 4.51 9.80
N PRO A 403 -5.78 5.12 10.43
CA PRO A 403 -4.41 4.78 10.11
C PRO A 403 -4.30 3.25 10.20
N ALA A 404 -3.65 2.63 9.21
CA ALA A 404 -3.48 1.18 9.18
C ALA A 404 -3.10 0.71 10.60
N PRO A 405 -3.74 -0.35 11.13
CA PRO A 405 -3.41 -0.82 12.47
C PRO A 405 -1.91 -0.97 12.51
N VAL A 406 -1.26 -0.36 13.51
CA VAL A 406 0.18 -0.51 13.69
C VAL A 406 0.41 -2.01 13.81
N LEU A 407 0.91 -2.62 12.75
CA LEU A 407 1.16 -4.05 12.72
C LEU A 407 2.35 -4.28 13.64
N LEU A 408 2.14 -5.08 14.67
CA LEU A 408 3.20 -5.68 15.46
C LEU A 408 3.16 -7.17 15.16
N SER A 409 4.19 -7.66 14.50
CA SER A 409 4.42 -9.09 14.33
C SER A 409 5.84 -9.44 14.72
N ILE A 410 6.04 -10.68 15.14
CA ILE A 410 7.33 -11.21 15.54
C ILE A 410 7.49 -12.60 14.94
N THR A 411 8.65 -12.86 14.35
CA THR A 411 8.94 -14.10 13.64
C THR A 411 10.28 -14.70 14.07
N PRO A 412 10.36 -16.02 14.26
CA PRO A 412 9.24 -16.97 14.22
C PRO A 412 8.37 -16.89 15.49
N LEU A 413 7.22 -17.55 15.49
CA LEU A 413 6.33 -17.60 16.66
C LEU A 413 6.83 -18.53 17.77
N VAL A 414 7.68 -19.50 17.41
CA VAL A 414 8.33 -20.45 18.32
C VAL A 414 9.78 -20.63 17.90
N ARG A 415 10.70 -20.64 18.86
CA ARG A 415 12.10 -21.10 18.67
C ARG A 415 12.35 -22.31 19.56
N CYS A 416 12.88 -23.39 18.98
CA CYS A 416 13.43 -24.51 19.73
C CYS A 416 14.97 -24.39 19.74
N VAL A 417 15.59 -24.60 20.89
CA VAL A 417 17.04 -24.47 21.07
C VAL A 417 17.58 -25.57 21.99
N GLY A 418 18.87 -25.89 21.84
CA GLY A 418 19.53 -26.95 22.61
C GLY A 418 19.67 -26.63 24.11
N ALA A 419 19.99 -27.65 24.91
CA ALA A 419 20.01 -27.58 26.37
C ALA A 419 21.15 -26.74 26.98
N THR A 420 22.18 -26.39 26.22
CA THR A 420 23.29 -25.54 26.68
C THR A 420 22.92 -24.06 26.65
N SER A 421 23.60 -23.21 27.45
CA SER A 421 23.36 -21.77 27.42
C SER A 421 23.86 -21.17 26.10
N ASP A 422 23.00 -20.44 25.39
CA ASP A 422 23.36 -19.74 24.15
C ASP A 422 22.39 -18.58 23.87
N GLN A 423 22.40 -18.07 22.64
CA GLN A 423 21.53 -16.99 22.16
C GLN A 423 20.73 -17.42 20.93
N THR A 424 19.53 -16.87 20.80
CA THR A 424 18.74 -16.94 19.57
C THR A 424 18.11 -15.58 19.26
N THR A 425 17.54 -15.44 18.07
CA THR A 425 16.97 -14.16 17.62
C THR A 425 15.55 -14.31 17.10
N PHE A 426 14.76 -13.27 17.38
CA PHE A 426 13.46 -13.01 16.77
C PHE A 426 13.51 -11.71 15.97
N THR A 427 12.78 -11.64 14.87
CA THR A 427 12.59 -10.41 14.10
C THR A 427 11.26 -9.78 14.48
N ILE A 428 11.30 -8.54 14.95
CA ILE A 428 10.13 -7.71 15.22
C ILE A 428 9.88 -6.85 13.97
N LEU A 429 8.65 -6.91 13.46
CA LEU A 429 8.18 -6.09 12.36
C LEU A 429 7.11 -5.14 12.88
N THR A 430 7.42 -3.86 12.93
CA THR A 430 6.52 -2.80 13.35
C THR A 430 7.04 -1.43 12.93
N LYS A 431 6.14 -0.44 12.75
CA LYS A 431 6.52 0.96 12.52
C LYS A 431 6.50 1.82 13.78
N ALA A 432 6.13 1.26 14.93
CA ALA A 432 6.03 1.97 16.20
C ALA A 432 7.18 1.68 17.17
N ALA A 433 7.20 2.40 18.29
CA ALA A 433 8.01 2.06 19.45
C ALA A 433 7.47 0.78 20.12
N TRP A 434 8.37 -0.06 20.63
CA TRP A 434 8.05 -1.32 21.26
C TRP A 434 8.92 -1.60 22.50
N THR A 435 8.42 -2.46 23.39
CA THR A 435 9.13 -2.96 24.58
C THR A 435 8.99 -4.47 24.67
N ALA A 436 10.07 -5.17 25.00
CA ALA A 436 10.11 -6.62 25.18
C ALA A 436 10.21 -6.98 26.66
N LEU A 437 9.39 -7.94 27.09
CA LEU A 437 9.27 -8.40 28.46
C LEU A 437 9.27 -9.93 28.52
N THR A 438 9.73 -10.47 29.64
CA THR A 438 9.59 -11.89 29.98
C THR A 438 9.43 -12.02 31.48
N SER A 439 8.66 -13.01 31.94
CA SER A 439 8.57 -13.40 33.35
C SER A 439 9.63 -14.43 33.75
N ASP A 440 10.35 -15.00 32.77
CA ASP A 440 11.29 -16.08 32.95
C ASP A 440 12.68 -15.53 33.30
N THR A 441 13.14 -15.81 34.53
CA THR A 441 14.41 -15.29 35.05
C THR A 441 15.67 -15.86 34.36
N TRP A 442 15.51 -16.95 33.62
CA TRP A 442 16.58 -17.59 32.85
C TRP A 442 16.69 -17.04 31.41
N ILE A 443 15.84 -16.07 31.04
CA ILE A 443 15.84 -15.37 29.75
C ILE A 443 16.29 -13.92 29.94
N ILE A 444 17.23 -13.46 29.11
CA ILE A 444 17.66 -12.07 29.03
C ILE A 444 17.41 -11.54 27.62
N LEU A 445 16.76 -10.38 27.52
CA LEU A 445 16.33 -9.76 26.26
C LEU A 445 17.20 -8.54 25.93
N SER A 446 17.71 -8.47 24.68
CA SER A 446 18.48 -7.32 24.21
C SER A 446 18.20 -7.02 22.72
N PRO A 447 17.79 -5.79 22.37
CA PRO A 447 17.42 -4.70 23.29
C PRO A 447 16.04 -4.95 23.93
N ALA A 448 15.84 -4.47 25.16
CA ALA A 448 14.55 -4.58 25.85
C ALA A 448 13.47 -3.59 25.33
N SER A 449 13.86 -2.65 24.47
CA SER A 449 12.97 -1.70 23.80
C SER A 449 13.59 -1.17 22.52
N GLY A 450 12.77 -0.74 21.56
CA GLY A 450 13.24 -0.17 20.30
C GLY A 450 12.14 0.58 19.55
N THR A 451 12.47 1.05 18.35
CA THR A 451 11.54 1.71 17.42
C THR A 451 11.72 1.15 16.03
N GLY A 452 10.61 0.82 15.36
CA GLY A 452 10.67 0.25 14.01
C GLY A 452 11.01 -1.24 13.99
N ASP A 453 11.24 -1.75 12.79
CA ASP A 453 11.66 -3.13 12.54
C ASP A 453 13.02 -3.38 13.20
N SER A 454 13.17 -4.48 13.95
CA SER A 454 14.37 -4.74 14.75
C SER A 454 14.58 -6.22 15.02
N THR A 455 15.82 -6.61 15.31
CA THR A 455 16.16 -7.93 15.81
C THR A 455 16.18 -7.92 17.34
N LEU A 456 15.47 -8.84 17.96
CA LEU A 456 15.52 -9.11 19.40
C LEU A 456 16.40 -10.32 19.66
N THR A 457 17.50 -10.12 20.38
CA THR A 457 18.37 -11.21 20.84
C THR A 457 17.88 -11.71 22.19
N VAL A 458 17.70 -13.02 22.29
CA VAL A 458 17.24 -13.73 23.49
C VAL A 458 18.38 -14.62 23.96
N THR A 459 19.00 -14.26 25.07
CA THR A 459 20.02 -15.08 25.75
C THR A 459 19.35 -15.95 26.78
N TYR A 460 19.67 -17.24 26.82
CA TYR A 460 19.07 -18.17 27.75
C TYR A 460 20.12 -18.99 28.50
N SER A 461 19.81 -19.32 29.76
CA SER A 461 20.66 -20.21 30.58
C SER A 461 20.49 -21.67 30.16
N ALA A 462 21.45 -22.54 30.47
CA ALA A 462 21.31 -23.97 30.19
C ALA A 462 20.06 -24.57 30.87
N ASN A 463 19.47 -25.59 30.26
CA ASN A 463 18.47 -26.44 30.88
C ASN A 463 19.15 -27.72 31.39
N THR A 464 19.19 -27.88 32.72
CA THR A 464 19.79 -29.04 33.38
C THR A 464 18.76 -30.10 33.78
N ASP A 465 17.49 -29.85 33.47
CA ASP A 465 16.40 -30.75 33.82
C ASP A 465 16.22 -31.80 32.71
N ALA A 466 15.79 -32.99 33.12
CA ALA A 466 15.43 -34.09 32.22
C ALA A 466 14.08 -33.87 31.51
N SER A 467 13.53 -32.65 31.58
CA SER A 467 12.30 -32.26 30.91
C SER A 467 12.51 -30.96 30.13
N LEU A 468 11.79 -30.83 29.02
CA LEU A 468 11.72 -29.61 28.22
C LEU A 468 11.36 -28.39 29.08
N ARG A 469 12.04 -27.26 28.87
CA ARG A 469 11.75 -25.99 29.56
C ARG A 469 11.22 -24.97 28.57
N GLN A 470 10.06 -24.36 28.86
CA GLN A 470 9.44 -23.35 28.00
C GLN A 470 9.39 -22.00 28.70
N GLY A 471 9.65 -20.94 27.94
CA GLY A 471 9.53 -19.55 28.41
C GLY A 471 8.85 -18.67 27.38
N THR A 472 8.30 -17.55 27.85
CA THR A 472 7.51 -16.62 27.02
C THR A 472 8.19 -15.28 26.93
N VAL A 473 8.27 -14.75 25.71
CA VAL A 473 8.69 -13.38 25.43
C VAL A 473 7.50 -12.61 24.89
N THR A 474 7.12 -11.54 25.56
CA THR A 474 6.00 -10.67 25.18
C THR A 474 6.53 -9.33 24.66
N ILE A 475 6.09 -8.93 23.48
CA ILE A 475 6.36 -7.63 22.89
C ILE A 475 5.11 -6.76 23.00
N MET A 476 5.28 -5.53 23.46
CA MET A 476 4.23 -4.52 23.52
C MET A 476 4.58 -3.37 22.58
N GLY A 477 3.73 -3.08 21.61
CA GLY A 477 3.82 -1.90 20.75
C GLY A 477 2.92 -0.78 21.26
N VAL A 478 3.34 0.47 21.08
CA VAL A 478 2.48 1.63 21.39
C VAL A 478 1.24 1.60 20.49
N GLY A 479 0.05 1.52 21.10
CA GLY A 479 -1.22 1.46 20.36
C GLY A 479 -1.56 0.11 19.74
N THR A 480 -0.86 -0.98 20.09
CA THR A 480 -1.14 -2.35 19.61
C THR A 480 -1.64 -3.25 20.74
N THR A 481 -2.23 -4.41 20.40
CA THR A 481 -2.38 -5.50 21.36
C THR A 481 -1.03 -6.16 21.62
N PRO A 482 -0.72 -6.59 22.86
CA PRO A 482 0.51 -7.33 23.17
C PRO A 482 0.61 -8.62 22.35
N PHE A 483 1.81 -8.95 21.89
CA PHE A 483 2.09 -10.14 21.08
C PHE A 483 3.15 -11.00 21.78
N SER A 484 2.91 -12.31 21.93
CA SER A 484 3.83 -13.21 22.64
C SER A 484 4.36 -14.33 21.76
N VAL A 485 5.62 -14.71 21.97
CA VAL A 485 6.30 -15.84 21.34
C VAL A 485 6.86 -16.79 22.38
N ALA A 486 7.00 -18.06 22.02
CA ALA A 486 7.53 -19.09 22.90
C ALA A 486 8.99 -19.43 22.56
N LEU A 487 9.83 -19.55 23.58
CA LEU A 487 11.15 -20.15 23.50
C LEU A 487 11.09 -21.51 24.21
N THR A 488 11.42 -22.57 23.47
CA THR A 488 11.44 -23.95 23.96
C THR A 488 12.89 -24.43 24.03
N ILE A 489 13.35 -24.84 25.20
CA ILE A 489 14.69 -25.39 25.43
C ILE A 489 14.60 -26.89 25.67
N GLU A 490 15.42 -27.64 24.95
CA GLU A 490 15.53 -29.09 25.07
C GLU A 490 16.02 -29.55 26.45
N GLN A 491 15.74 -30.81 26.79
CA GLN A 491 16.18 -31.44 28.05
C GLN A 491 17.68 -31.67 28.06
N SER A 492 18.32 -31.71 29.23
CA SER A 492 19.74 -32.08 29.30
C SER A 492 19.95 -33.54 28.87
N GLU A 493 20.94 -33.79 28.01
CA GLU A 493 21.34 -35.16 27.65
C GLU A 493 21.72 -35.95 28.91
N MET A 494 21.11 -37.13 29.08
CA MET A 494 21.55 -38.12 30.07
C MET A 494 22.88 -38.70 29.58
N PRO A 495 23.92 -38.83 30.42
CA PRO A 495 25.17 -39.44 29.99
C PRO A 495 24.91 -40.90 29.58
N ARG A 496 25.28 -41.22 28.33
CA ARG A 496 25.27 -42.57 27.77
C ARG A 496 26.19 -43.44 28.64
N GLU A 497 25.63 -44.43 29.34
CA GLU A 497 26.45 -45.59 29.75
C GLU A 497 26.91 -46.27 28.46
N GLY A 498 28.24 -46.42 28.35
CA GLY A 498 28.92 -46.70 27.10
C GLY A 498 28.56 -48.04 26.47
N GLU A 499 28.70 -48.08 25.14
CA GLU A 499 29.29 -49.21 24.44
C GLU A 499 29.72 -48.74 23.04
N ASP A 500 31.05 -48.76 22.88
CA ASP A 500 31.91 -49.04 21.72
C ASP A 500 31.74 -48.29 20.39
N ASP A 501 32.86 -47.64 20.03
CA ASP A 501 33.24 -47.19 18.70
C ASP A 501 33.33 -48.37 17.71
N GLU A 502 32.59 -48.32 16.60
CA GLU A 502 32.97 -49.02 15.36
C GLU A 502 32.72 -48.17 14.12
N GLU A 503 33.56 -48.43 13.12
CA GLU A 503 33.96 -47.60 12.00
C GLU A 503 32.88 -47.34 10.92
N GLY A 504 32.92 -46.12 10.36
CA GLY A 504 32.62 -45.75 8.97
C GLY A 504 31.77 -46.67 8.07
N GLU A 505 30.45 -46.48 8.09
CA GLU A 505 29.51 -46.85 7.03
C GLU A 505 28.70 -45.59 6.61
N PRO A 506 28.30 -45.43 5.33
CA PRO A 506 27.59 -44.24 4.87
C PRO A 506 26.18 -44.20 5.48
N SER A 507 25.86 -43.14 6.24
CA SER A 507 24.63 -43.04 7.03
C SER A 507 23.36 -43.13 6.16
N SER A 508 22.57 -44.17 6.39
CA SER A 508 21.27 -44.45 5.75
C SER A 508 20.06 -43.91 6.55
N VAL A 509 20.31 -42.88 7.35
CA VAL A 509 19.36 -42.21 8.26
C VAL A 509 18.45 -41.24 7.47
N HIS A 510 17.22 -41.03 7.94
CA HIS A 510 16.31 -40.06 7.32
C HIS A 510 16.87 -38.63 7.49
N PRO A 511 16.92 -37.76 6.45
CA PRO A 511 17.52 -36.42 6.55
C PRO A 511 16.85 -35.46 7.55
N GLY A 512 15.74 -35.88 8.13
CA GLY A 512 15.00 -35.13 9.14
C GLY A 512 15.22 -35.65 10.57
N ASP A 513 15.88 -36.79 10.71
CA ASP A 513 16.39 -37.32 11.98
C ASP A 513 17.79 -36.71 12.13
N LEU A 514 17.88 -35.76 13.05
CA LEU A 514 19.00 -34.83 13.16
C LEU A 514 20.07 -35.32 14.13
N ASP A 515 19.70 -36.21 15.05
CA ASP A 515 20.61 -36.80 16.03
C ASP A 515 21.07 -38.22 15.64
N GLY A 516 20.48 -38.81 14.60
CA GLY A 516 20.86 -40.10 14.05
C GLY A 516 20.44 -41.28 14.91
N ASP A 517 19.46 -41.10 15.81
CA ASP A 517 19.04 -42.11 16.78
C ASP A 517 18.04 -43.14 16.21
N TRP A 518 17.69 -43.02 14.92
CA TRP A 518 16.74 -43.86 14.20
C TRP A 518 15.30 -43.73 14.70
N ARG A 519 14.97 -42.58 15.31
CA ARG A 519 13.67 -42.25 15.82
C ARG A 519 13.27 -40.86 15.35
N MET A 520 12.23 -40.79 14.53
CA MET A 520 11.63 -39.55 14.08
C MET A 520 10.75 -38.93 15.19
N THR A 521 11.31 -37.99 15.95
CA THR A 521 10.56 -37.27 16.99
C THR A 521 9.64 -36.21 16.41
N MET A 522 8.67 -35.75 17.21
CA MET A 522 7.78 -34.63 16.84
C MET A 522 8.58 -33.37 16.47
N SER A 523 9.62 -33.05 17.25
CA SER A 523 10.47 -31.87 17.04
C SER A 523 11.17 -31.91 15.69
N GLU A 524 11.79 -33.04 15.35
CA GLU A 524 12.46 -33.30 14.09
C GLU A 524 11.51 -33.27 12.88
N CYS A 525 10.35 -33.92 13.04
CA CYS A 525 9.28 -33.89 12.06
C CYS A 525 8.80 -32.45 11.78
N ILE A 526 8.55 -31.66 12.83
CA ILE A 526 8.15 -30.24 12.71
C ILE A 526 9.26 -29.41 12.05
N LEU A 527 10.53 -29.63 12.42
CA LEU A 527 11.68 -28.93 11.82
C LEU A 527 11.76 -29.21 10.31
N TYR A 528 11.63 -30.47 9.92
CA TYR A 528 11.72 -30.87 8.53
C TYR A 528 10.53 -30.39 7.69
N LEU A 529 9.30 -30.42 8.25
CA LEU A 529 8.09 -29.83 7.66
C LEU A 529 8.21 -28.31 7.48
N SER A 530 8.77 -27.62 8.46
CA SER A 530 8.96 -26.16 8.42
C SER A 530 9.97 -25.76 7.35
N ALA A 531 11.05 -26.52 7.19
CA ALA A 531 12.03 -26.32 6.12
C ALA A 531 11.45 -26.62 4.72
N TRP A 532 10.53 -27.59 4.60
CA TRP A 532 9.78 -27.79 3.35
C TRP A 532 8.88 -26.58 3.02
N GLN A 533 8.14 -26.03 3.99
CA GLN A 533 7.27 -24.87 3.77
C GLN A 533 8.02 -23.62 3.27
N GLN A 534 9.33 -23.55 3.52
CA GLN A 534 10.23 -22.47 3.07
C GLN A 534 10.97 -22.81 1.77
N GLY A 535 10.66 -23.95 1.12
CA GLY A 535 11.26 -24.39 -0.14
C GLY A 535 12.62 -25.09 -0.01
N GLY A 536 13.09 -25.37 1.22
CA GLY A 536 14.41 -25.94 1.48
C GLY A 536 14.49 -27.48 1.35
N ASN A 537 13.39 -28.20 1.59
CA ASN A 537 13.36 -29.67 1.61
C ASN A 537 12.32 -30.27 0.65
N PRO A 538 12.50 -31.50 0.14
CA PRO A 538 11.49 -32.17 -0.69
C PRO A 538 10.23 -32.55 0.10
N MET A 539 9.05 -32.20 -0.41
CA MET A 539 7.73 -32.53 0.18
C MET A 539 7.57 -34.02 0.49
N SER A 540 8.09 -34.88 -0.39
CA SER A 540 8.00 -36.34 -0.25
C SER A 540 8.71 -36.88 1.01
N HIS A 541 9.81 -36.23 1.42
CA HIS A 541 10.56 -36.59 2.62
C HIS A 541 9.89 -36.03 3.87
N ALA A 542 9.28 -34.85 3.79
CA ALA A 542 8.49 -34.29 4.88
C ALA A 542 7.24 -35.13 5.20
N ILE A 543 6.53 -35.59 4.16
CA ILE A 543 5.41 -36.54 4.31
C ILE A 543 5.88 -37.84 4.97
N ARG A 544 7.08 -38.33 4.62
CA ARG A 544 7.62 -39.55 5.22
C ARG A 544 8.02 -39.38 6.68
N ALA A 545 8.72 -38.31 7.03
CA ALA A 545 9.01 -37.95 8.42
C ALA A 545 7.72 -37.91 9.27
N THR A 546 6.68 -37.25 8.74
CA THR A 546 5.37 -37.18 9.41
C THR A 546 4.75 -38.55 9.62
N TYR A 547 4.82 -39.41 8.61
CA TYR A 547 4.31 -40.78 8.70
C TYR A 547 5.05 -41.60 9.76
N LEU A 548 6.38 -41.53 9.81
CA LEU A 548 7.19 -42.26 10.78
C LEU A 548 6.89 -41.81 12.21
N TRP A 549 6.85 -40.50 12.43
CA TRP A 549 6.48 -39.91 13.73
C TRP A 549 5.07 -40.36 14.18
N GLN A 550 4.05 -40.25 13.32
CA GLN A 550 2.67 -40.58 13.71
C GLN A 550 2.41 -42.07 13.99
N ASN A 551 3.24 -42.97 13.48
CA ASN A 551 2.93 -44.41 13.44
C ASN A 551 3.93 -45.30 14.21
N GLY A 552 4.84 -44.71 14.99
CA GLY A 552 5.74 -45.50 15.85
C GLY A 552 7.07 -44.84 16.21
N GLU A 553 7.40 -43.70 15.58
CA GLU A 553 8.62 -42.89 15.74
C GLU A 553 9.90 -43.62 15.28
N TYR A 554 10.09 -44.89 15.63
CA TYR A 554 11.25 -45.70 15.25
C TYR A 554 11.16 -46.24 13.83
N TYR A 555 12.27 -46.17 13.10
CA TYR A 555 12.35 -46.62 11.72
C TYR A 555 13.65 -47.36 11.41
N THR A 556 13.70 -47.97 10.23
CA THR A 556 14.86 -48.67 9.67
C THR A 556 15.01 -48.32 8.19
N TYR A 557 16.19 -48.57 7.62
CA TYR A 557 16.45 -48.34 6.20
C TYR A 557 16.42 -49.64 5.41
N ASP A 558 15.66 -49.64 4.31
CA ASP A 558 15.58 -50.73 3.34
C ASP A 558 16.21 -50.27 2.00
N GLU A 559 17.38 -50.82 1.69
CA GLU A 559 18.16 -50.51 0.49
C GLU A 559 17.50 -50.98 -0.82
N ALA A 560 16.51 -51.88 -0.75
CA ALA A 560 15.77 -52.34 -1.94
C ALA A 560 14.70 -51.34 -2.41
N LEU A 561 14.42 -50.30 -1.62
CA LEU A 561 13.40 -49.29 -1.89
C LEU A 561 14.05 -47.93 -2.21
N THR A 562 13.36 -47.10 -3.00
CA THR A 562 13.85 -45.75 -3.32
C THR A 562 13.31 -44.71 -2.35
N PRO A 563 14.05 -43.63 -2.04
CA PRO A 563 13.54 -42.53 -1.24
C PRO A 563 12.24 -41.95 -1.81
N PRO A 564 11.24 -41.65 -0.95
CA PRO A 564 11.31 -41.69 0.52
C PRO A 564 10.83 -43.02 1.14
N LEU A 565 10.57 -44.07 0.36
CA LEU A 565 10.00 -45.32 0.87
C LEU A 565 11.02 -46.24 1.54
N CYS A 566 12.33 -46.00 1.33
CA CYS A 566 13.42 -46.72 1.99
C CYS A 566 13.41 -46.62 3.52
N TRP A 567 12.89 -45.54 4.10
CA TRP A 567 12.77 -45.44 5.57
C TRP A 567 11.47 -46.07 6.03
N THR A 568 11.50 -47.28 6.57
CA THR A 568 10.32 -48.07 6.95
C THR A 568 10.14 -48.14 8.47
N LEU A 569 8.90 -48.20 8.95
CA LEU A 569 8.62 -48.34 10.38
C LEU A 569 9.26 -49.62 10.93
N LYS A 570 9.96 -49.48 12.05
CA LYS A 570 10.52 -50.61 12.78
C LYS A 570 9.35 -51.34 13.45
N LYS A 571 9.11 -52.59 13.04
CA LYS A 571 8.00 -53.42 13.56
C LYS A 571 8.21 -53.85 15.00
#